data_AF-A0A0R2MAP9-F1
#
_entry.id   AF-A0A0R2MAP9-F1
#
_cell.length_a   1.000
_cell.length_b   1.000
_cell.length_c   1.000
_cell.angle_alpha   90.00
_cell.angle_beta   90.00
_cell.angle_gamma   90.00
#
_symmetry.space_group_name_H-M   'P 1'
#
loop_
_entity.id
_entity.type
_entity.pdbx_description
1 polymer ?
#
loop_
_entity_poly.entity_id
_entity_poly.type
_entity_poly.pdbx_seq_one_letter_code
_entity_poly.pdbx_strand_id
1 'polypeptide(L)'
;MMNLITKLGVVTLAAVTVAPLASTVAPVTAQAKTVKKSSKKKAKTYKISKNILKSHKKVMVKLETKRRRGMVLLQTSKKNLRIICNFSSETSHINYKIKKQTVKGSTMTLKLTPKLSKADIKYGFAKGSGTIKLVRKGKNSYTIPTIYASDQYRINGHKYQNYNMWQKPKKVSVKKLQVMSLAKLKSIRGLFASDYKF
;
A
#
# COMPACT_ATOMS: atom_id res chain seq x y z
N MET A 1 -33.45 0.98 13.59
CA MET A 1 -32.68 1.54 12.46
C MET A 1 -33.45 2.74 11.92
N MET A 2 -32.92 3.95 12.06
CA MET A 2 -33.48 5.14 11.43
C MET A 2 -32.48 5.64 10.38
N ASN A 3 -32.88 5.56 9.11
CA ASN A 3 -32.23 6.23 7.99
C ASN A 3 -32.59 7.71 8.05
N LEU A 4 -31.61 8.60 8.11
CA LEU A 4 -31.80 10.03 7.90
C LEU A 4 -31.26 10.38 6.51
N ILE A 5 -32.18 10.61 5.57
CA ILE A 5 -31.92 11.09 4.22
C ILE A 5 -32.20 12.61 4.19
N THR A 6 -31.14 13.35 3.88
CA THR A 6 -31.05 14.68 3.22
C THR A 6 -32.26 15.62 3.24
N LYS A 7 -32.09 16.80 3.85
CA LYS A 7 -32.81 18.03 3.47
C LYS A 7 -31.82 19.02 2.83
N LEU A 8 -31.98 19.20 1.51
CA LEU A 8 -31.49 20.38 0.78
C LEU A 8 -32.45 21.52 1.10
N GLY A 9 -31.95 22.58 1.74
CA GLY A 9 -32.73 23.78 2.00
C GLY A 9 -32.94 24.55 0.69
N VAL A 10 -34.20 24.66 0.28
CA VAL A 10 -34.68 25.66 -0.68
C VAL A 10 -34.86 26.95 0.11
N VAL A 11 -34.23 28.05 -0.33
CA VAL A 11 -34.47 29.38 0.24
C VAL A 11 -35.23 30.20 -0.79
N THR A 12 -36.48 30.51 -0.43
CA THR A 12 -37.42 31.35 -1.17
C THR A 12 -36.99 32.81 -1.07
N LEU A 13 -36.99 33.53 -2.20
CA LEU A 13 -36.67 34.95 -2.28
C LEU A 13 -37.92 35.77 -1.92
N ALA A 14 -37.83 36.66 -0.92
CA ALA A 14 -38.87 37.66 -0.69
C ALA A 14 -38.64 38.85 -1.63
N ALA A 15 -39.67 39.23 -2.38
CA ALA A 15 -39.66 40.40 -3.25
C ALA A 15 -39.87 41.68 -2.42
N VAL A 16 -39.01 42.68 -2.64
CA VAL A 16 -39.26 44.06 -2.21
C VAL A 16 -39.31 44.91 -3.48
N THR A 17 -40.48 45.51 -3.71
CA THR A 17 -40.73 46.48 -4.77
C THR A 17 -40.29 47.88 -4.34
N VAL A 18 -39.49 48.57 -5.16
CA VAL A 18 -39.31 50.03 -5.13
C VAL A 18 -39.09 50.57 -6.55
N ALA A 19 -39.66 51.76 -6.79
CA ALA A 19 -39.97 52.40 -8.07
C ALA A 19 -38.77 52.76 -8.99
N PRO A 20 -38.98 52.99 -10.30
CA PRO A 20 -37.90 53.14 -11.26
C PRO A 20 -37.40 54.59 -11.31
N LEU A 21 -36.17 54.82 -10.83
CA LEU A 21 -35.38 55.96 -11.28
C LEU A 21 -34.59 55.50 -12.51
N ALA A 22 -34.98 56.02 -13.68
CA ALA A 22 -34.27 55.84 -14.92
C ALA A 22 -32.86 56.41 -14.78
N SER A 23 -31.89 55.53 -14.57
CA SER A 23 -30.50 55.76 -14.91
C SER A 23 -30.17 54.75 -16.00
N THR A 24 -29.73 55.25 -17.15
CA THR A 24 -29.15 54.43 -18.21
C THR A 24 -27.83 53.85 -17.69
N VAL A 25 -27.90 52.74 -16.97
CA VAL A 25 -26.73 51.95 -16.61
C VAL A 25 -26.48 51.01 -17.78
N ALA A 26 -25.42 51.27 -18.53
CA ALA A 26 -24.89 50.31 -19.51
C ALA A 26 -24.79 48.93 -18.82
N PRO A 27 -25.19 47.83 -19.47
CA PRO A 27 -25.10 46.52 -18.87
C PRO A 27 -23.62 46.24 -18.59
N VAL A 28 -23.22 46.39 -17.33
CA VAL A 28 -21.96 45.83 -16.84
C VAL A 28 -22.20 44.33 -16.88
N THR A 29 -21.86 43.71 -17.99
CA THR A 29 -21.67 42.27 -18.04
C THR A 29 -20.65 41.97 -16.96
N ALA A 30 -21.12 41.49 -15.81
CA ALA A 30 -20.26 40.93 -14.79
C ALA A 30 -19.60 39.71 -15.44
N GLN A 31 -18.45 39.94 -16.09
CA GLN A 31 -17.59 38.89 -16.55
C GLN A 31 -17.22 38.11 -15.29
N ALA A 32 -17.83 36.94 -15.14
CA ALA A 32 -17.41 35.96 -14.16
C ALA A 32 -15.92 35.77 -14.40
N LYS A 33 -15.08 36.32 -13.51
CA LYS A 33 -13.64 36.06 -13.51
C LYS A 33 -13.51 34.56 -13.34
N THR A 34 -13.26 33.86 -14.45
CA THR A 34 -12.95 32.45 -14.45
C THR A 34 -11.69 32.31 -13.62
N VAL A 35 -11.85 31.96 -12.34
CA VAL A 35 -10.73 31.68 -11.46
C VAL A 35 -10.00 30.52 -12.10
N LYS A 36 -8.88 30.81 -12.77
CA LYS A 36 -8.01 29.79 -13.34
C LYS A 36 -7.67 28.85 -12.20
N LYS A 37 -8.28 27.66 -12.19
CA LYS A 37 -7.91 26.58 -11.28
C LYS A 37 -6.40 26.48 -11.37
N SER A 38 -5.71 26.80 -10.27
CA SER A 38 -4.27 26.73 -10.21
C SER A 38 -3.87 25.37 -10.77
N SER A 39 -3.04 25.38 -11.82
CA SER A 39 -2.62 24.15 -12.48
C SER A 39 -1.92 23.31 -11.42
N LYS A 40 -2.61 22.32 -10.85
CA LYS A 40 -2.02 21.40 -9.87
C LYS A 40 -0.76 20.84 -10.50
N LYS A 41 0.39 21.29 -9.98
CA LYS A 41 1.71 20.87 -10.44
C LYS A 41 1.70 19.35 -10.56
N LYS A 42 1.84 18.83 -11.79
CA LYS A 42 1.78 17.39 -12.05
C LYS A 42 2.75 16.70 -11.10
N ALA A 43 2.24 15.79 -10.28
CA ALA A 43 3.07 15.10 -9.29
C ALA A 43 4.22 14.37 -10.00
N LYS A 44 5.46 14.59 -9.52
CA LYS A 44 6.65 13.96 -10.10
C LYS A 44 6.48 12.44 -10.07
N THR A 45 6.49 11.82 -11.25
CA THR A 45 6.39 10.36 -11.37
C THR A 45 7.77 9.73 -11.27
N TYR A 46 7.97 8.86 -10.28
CA TYR A 46 9.24 8.17 -10.07
C TYR A 46 9.20 6.78 -10.71
N LYS A 47 10.06 6.53 -11.70
CA LYS A 47 10.23 5.19 -12.30
C LYS A 47 10.81 4.20 -11.29
N ILE A 48 10.36 2.95 -11.27
CA ILE A 48 10.93 1.90 -10.41
C ILE A 48 11.91 1.04 -11.20
N SER A 49 13.04 0.65 -10.59
CA SER A 49 14.02 -0.23 -11.24
C SER A 49 13.63 -1.70 -11.07
N LYS A 50 13.82 -2.51 -12.12
CA LYS A 50 13.68 -3.98 -12.08
C LYS A 50 14.68 -4.64 -11.11
N ASN A 51 15.76 -3.95 -10.75
CA ASN A 51 16.80 -4.48 -9.88
C ASN A 51 16.69 -3.97 -8.42
N ILE A 52 15.61 -3.26 -8.07
CA ILE A 52 15.48 -2.59 -6.76
C ILE A 52 15.60 -3.55 -5.56
N LEU A 53 15.22 -4.82 -5.73
CA LEU A 53 15.37 -5.86 -4.72
C LEU A 53 16.39 -6.95 -5.11
N LYS A 54 16.97 -6.95 -6.31
CA LYS A 54 17.84 -8.06 -6.78
C LYS A 54 19.15 -8.26 -6.02
N SER A 55 19.52 -7.32 -5.15
CA SER A 55 20.75 -7.36 -4.38
C SER A 55 20.48 -7.97 -3.01
N HIS A 56 21.21 -9.03 -2.65
CA HIS A 56 21.21 -9.60 -1.30
C HIS A 56 21.56 -8.57 -0.21
N LYS A 57 22.21 -7.45 -0.59
CA LYS A 57 22.55 -6.34 0.31
C LYS A 57 21.42 -5.33 0.56
N LYS A 58 20.29 -5.41 -0.16
CA LYS A 58 19.20 -4.42 -0.06
C LYS A 58 17.88 -5.09 0.26
N VAL A 59 17.10 -4.43 1.11
CA VAL A 59 15.79 -4.89 1.57
C VAL A 59 14.80 -3.75 1.48
N MET A 60 13.52 -4.09 1.30
CA MET A 60 12.44 -3.11 1.40
C MET A 60 11.68 -3.34 2.69
N VAL A 61 11.58 -2.29 3.50
CA VAL A 61 11.15 -2.42 4.90
C VAL A 61 10.05 -1.43 5.20
N LYS A 62 9.06 -1.89 5.96
CA LYS A 62 8.13 -1.05 6.70
C LYS A 62 8.42 -1.26 8.18
N LEU A 63 8.86 -0.20 8.85
CA LEU A 63 9.08 -0.17 10.30
C LEU A 63 7.88 0.50 10.96
N GLU A 64 7.17 -0.22 11.84
CA GLU A 64 6.21 0.38 12.79
C GLU A 64 6.74 0.19 14.21
N THR A 65 7.52 1.16 14.68
CA THR A 65 8.15 1.14 16.01
C THR A 65 7.13 1.12 17.15
N LYS A 66 6.05 1.92 17.04
CA LYS A 66 5.03 2.04 18.10
C LYS A 66 4.28 0.73 18.40
N ARG A 67 4.19 -0.18 17.44
CA ARG A 67 3.42 -1.43 17.57
C ARG A 67 4.30 -2.68 17.49
N ARG A 68 5.63 -2.53 17.47
CA ARG A 68 6.59 -3.60 17.14
C ARG A 68 6.12 -4.44 15.95
N ARG A 69 5.59 -3.77 14.93
CA ARG A 69 5.11 -4.40 13.70
C ARG A 69 6.05 -4.07 12.57
N GLY A 70 6.36 -5.05 11.77
CA GLY A 70 7.36 -4.91 10.72
C GLY A 70 7.02 -5.77 9.52
N MET A 71 7.39 -5.29 8.35
CA MET A 71 7.44 -6.14 7.16
C MET A 71 8.75 -5.87 6.41
N VAL A 72 9.45 -6.95 6.08
CA VAL A 72 10.64 -6.91 5.23
C VAL A 72 10.36 -7.75 3.98
N LEU A 73 10.53 -7.13 2.81
CA LEU A 73 10.63 -7.84 1.54
C LEU A 73 12.11 -7.98 1.20
N LEU A 74 12.57 -9.23 1.19
CA LEU A 74 13.93 -9.59 0.84
C LEU A 74 13.90 -10.53 -0.37
N GLN A 75 14.54 -10.14 -1.46
CA GLN A 75 14.74 -11.05 -2.58
C GLN A 75 16.10 -11.74 -2.41
N THR A 76 16.08 -13.00 -1.97
CA THR A 76 17.29 -13.79 -1.67
C THR A 76 17.99 -14.26 -2.95
N SER A 77 17.27 -14.39 -4.06
CA SER A 77 17.85 -14.68 -5.37
C SER A 77 16.97 -14.15 -6.52
N LYS A 78 17.45 -14.24 -7.77
CA LYS A 78 16.65 -13.86 -8.96
C LYS A 78 15.27 -14.54 -8.99
N LYS A 79 15.13 -15.73 -8.39
CA LYS A 79 13.90 -16.55 -8.40
C LYS A 79 13.22 -16.67 -7.03
N ASN A 80 13.75 -16.06 -5.97
CA ASN A 80 13.25 -16.26 -4.60
C ASN A 80 12.98 -14.92 -3.91
N LEU A 81 11.79 -14.79 -3.33
CA LEU A 81 11.41 -13.67 -2.48
C LEU A 81 11.00 -14.23 -1.11
N ARG A 82 11.51 -13.64 -0.03
CA ARG A 82 11.07 -13.90 1.33
C ARG A 82 10.31 -12.68 1.82
N ILE A 83 9.10 -12.91 2.32
CA ILE A 83 8.36 -11.91 3.10
C ILE A 83 8.55 -12.29 4.55
N ILE A 84 9.09 -11.35 5.29
CA ILE A 84 9.34 -11.44 6.70
C ILE A 84 8.35 -10.51 7.38
N CYS A 85 7.73 -10.99 8.44
CA CYS A 85 6.81 -10.22 9.25
C CYS A 85 7.26 -10.28 10.71
N ASN A 86 7.20 -9.14 11.38
CA ASN A 86 7.23 -9.12 12.82
C ASN A 86 5.84 -8.65 13.29
N PHE A 87 5.21 -9.47 14.12
CA PHE A 87 3.96 -9.17 14.80
C PHE A 87 4.18 -9.31 16.30
N SER A 88 4.42 -8.18 16.98
CA SER A 88 4.67 -8.13 18.43
C SER A 88 6.01 -8.78 18.82
N SER A 89 5.99 -9.95 19.46
CA SER A 89 7.16 -10.74 19.86
C SER A 89 7.47 -11.87 18.87
N GLU A 90 6.60 -12.10 17.88
CA GLU A 90 6.75 -13.21 16.94
C GLU A 90 7.27 -12.74 15.60
N THR A 91 8.37 -13.37 15.16
CA THR A 91 8.89 -13.24 13.80
C THR A 91 8.40 -14.43 12.97
N SER A 92 7.67 -14.15 11.88
CA SER A 92 7.25 -15.16 10.91
C SER A 92 7.79 -14.83 9.51
N HIS A 93 7.96 -15.86 8.68
CA HIS A 93 8.39 -15.66 7.30
C HIS A 93 7.76 -16.66 6.34
N ILE A 94 7.53 -16.20 5.11
CA ILE A 94 7.10 -17.06 4.00
C ILE A 94 8.06 -16.87 2.84
N ASN A 95 8.55 -18.00 2.32
CA ASN A 95 9.38 -18.04 1.11
C ASN A 95 8.49 -18.21 -0.13
N TYR A 96 8.80 -17.49 -1.19
CA TYR A 96 8.07 -17.48 -2.45
C TYR A 96 9.03 -17.69 -3.63
N LYS A 97 8.59 -18.45 -4.64
CA LYS A 97 9.20 -18.52 -5.96
C LYS A 97 8.66 -17.39 -6.83
N ILE A 98 9.55 -16.57 -7.39
CA ILE A 98 9.23 -15.55 -8.38
C ILE A 98 9.05 -16.23 -9.73
N LYS A 99 7.82 -16.23 -10.24
CA LYS A 99 7.46 -16.79 -11.56
C LYS A 99 7.65 -15.78 -12.68
N LYS A 100 7.28 -14.52 -12.42
CA LYS A 100 7.41 -13.43 -13.40
C LYS A 100 7.62 -12.11 -12.67
N GLN A 101 8.47 -11.25 -13.23
CA GLN A 101 8.68 -9.89 -12.76
C GLN A 101 8.57 -8.92 -13.93
N THR A 102 7.62 -7.99 -13.84
CA THR A 102 7.39 -6.95 -14.85
C THR A 102 7.51 -5.56 -14.21
N VAL A 103 7.98 -4.59 -14.99
CA VAL A 103 8.13 -3.19 -14.56
C VAL A 103 7.49 -2.31 -15.62
N LYS A 104 6.58 -1.43 -15.21
CA LYS A 104 5.93 -0.41 -16.06
C LYS A 104 5.86 0.90 -15.29
N GLY A 105 6.62 1.91 -15.75
CA GLY A 105 6.68 3.23 -15.13
C GLY A 105 7.09 3.16 -13.65
N SER A 106 6.20 3.58 -12.76
CA SER A 106 6.41 3.57 -11.29
C SER A 106 6.05 2.24 -10.61
N THR A 107 5.58 1.24 -11.36
CA THR A 107 5.04 -0.01 -10.82
C THR A 107 5.89 -1.22 -11.21
N MET A 108 6.22 -2.04 -10.22
CA MET A 108 6.81 -3.37 -10.39
C MET A 108 5.81 -4.42 -9.92
N THR A 109 5.58 -5.43 -10.75
CA THR A 109 4.65 -6.53 -10.44
C THR A 109 5.41 -7.84 -10.38
N LEU A 110 5.25 -8.57 -9.29
CA LEU A 110 5.85 -9.88 -9.04
C LEU A 110 4.74 -10.93 -8.99
N LYS A 111 4.74 -11.89 -9.92
CA LYS A 111 3.93 -13.11 -9.81
C LYS A 111 4.69 -14.13 -8.98
N LEU A 112 4.05 -14.63 -7.92
CA LEU A 112 4.68 -15.41 -6.86
C LEU A 112 3.92 -16.71 -6.61
N THR A 113 4.63 -17.75 -6.19
CA THR A 113 4.06 -19.01 -5.71
C THR A 113 4.70 -19.34 -4.36
N PRO A 114 3.95 -19.68 -3.31
CA PRO A 114 4.54 -20.02 -2.01
C PRO A 114 5.40 -21.28 -2.14
N LYS A 115 6.53 -21.31 -1.43
CA LYS A 115 7.34 -22.50 -1.19
C LYS A 115 6.95 -23.04 0.18
N LEU A 116 6.09 -24.03 0.17
CA LEU A 116 5.58 -24.67 1.39
C LEU A 116 6.39 -25.93 1.67
N SER A 117 6.78 -26.13 2.92
CA SER A 117 7.31 -27.38 3.42
C SER A 117 6.20 -28.44 3.53
N LYS A 118 6.56 -29.71 3.77
CA LYS A 118 5.59 -30.77 4.07
C LYS A 118 4.74 -30.42 5.29
N ALA A 119 5.35 -29.84 6.33
CA ALA A 119 4.65 -29.38 7.53
C ALA A 119 3.64 -28.28 7.19
N ASP A 120 4.04 -27.25 6.43
CA ASP A 120 3.13 -26.16 6.04
C ASP A 120 1.90 -26.69 5.30
N ILE A 121 2.10 -27.66 4.41
CA ILE A 121 1.01 -28.31 3.67
C ILE A 121 0.09 -29.08 4.63
N LYS A 122 0.67 -29.86 5.56
CA LYS A 122 -0.07 -30.64 6.56
C LYS A 122 -0.90 -29.75 7.49
N TYR A 123 -0.35 -28.60 7.91
CA TYR A 123 -1.01 -27.62 8.77
C TYR A 123 -1.79 -26.55 7.98
N GLY A 124 -2.29 -26.88 6.79
CA GLY A 124 -3.26 -26.07 6.08
C GLY A 124 -2.79 -24.68 5.64
N PHE A 125 -1.49 -24.46 5.37
CA PHE A 125 -1.04 -23.19 4.80
C PHE A 125 -1.64 -22.98 3.41
N ALA A 126 -2.10 -21.74 3.17
CA ALA A 126 -2.68 -21.32 1.89
C ALA A 126 -1.76 -21.63 0.69
N LYS A 127 -2.16 -22.63 -0.10
CA LYS A 127 -1.62 -22.90 -1.43
C LYS A 127 -2.10 -21.83 -2.42
N GLY A 128 -1.44 -21.71 -3.56
CA GLY A 128 -1.92 -20.90 -4.68
C GLY A 128 -1.03 -19.72 -5.03
N SER A 129 -0.96 -19.43 -6.33
CA SER A 129 -0.19 -18.29 -6.83
C SER A 129 -0.83 -16.95 -6.43
N GLY A 130 -0.03 -15.90 -6.38
CA GLY A 130 -0.47 -14.55 -6.06
C GLY A 130 0.43 -13.51 -6.69
N THR A 131 0.10 -12.24 -6.48
CA THR A 131 0.85 -11.13 -7.06
C THR A 131 1.11 -10.04 -6.04
N ILE A 132 2.35 -9.55 -5.99
CA ILE A 132 2.68 -8.31 -5.29
C ILE A 132 2.89 -7.20 -6.32
N LYS A 133 2.20 -6.07 -6.13
CA LYS A 133 2.44 -4.82 -6.88
C LYS A 133 3.16 -3.83 -5.98
N LEU A 134 4.38 -3.46 -6.35
CA LEU A 134 5.20 -2.44 -5.71
C LEU A 134 5.13 -1.15 -6.51
N VAL A 135 4.62 -0.08 -5.91
CA VAL A 135 4.47 1.23 -6.54
C VAL A 135 5.39 2.24 -5.87
N ARG A 136 6.34 2.80 -6.64
CA ARG A 136 7.22 3.88 -6.19
C ARG A 136 6.46 5.20 -6.14
N LYS A 137 6.43 5.83 -4.97
CA LYS A 137 5.78 7.12 -4.71
C LYS A 137 6.77 8.28 -4.58
N GLY A 138 8.03 7.98 -4.26
CA GLY A 138 9.08 9.00 -4.09
C GLY A 138 10.49 8.46 -4.35
N LYS A 139 11.53 9.25 -4.03
CA LYS A 139 12.94 8.86 -4.21
C LYS A 139 13.27 7.54 -3.48
N ASN A 140 12.79 7.36 -2.25
CA ASN A 140 12.95 6.11 -1.50
C ASN A 140 11.65 5.69 -0.79
N SER A 141 10.50 5.91 -1.42
CA SER A 141 9.19 5.63 -0.84
C SER A 141 8.37 4.76 -1.76
N TYR A 142 7.82 3.68 -1.22
CA TYR A 142 7.10 2.64 -1.93
C TYR A 142 5.81 2.28 -1.21
N THR A 143 4.89 1.69 -1.96
CA THR A 143 3.60 1.21 -1.46
C THR A 143 3.27 -0.13 -2.10
N ILE A 144 2.62 -1.02 -1.34
CA ILE A 144 1.93 -2.20 -1.86
C ILE A 144 0.44 -1.90 -1.74
N PRO A 145 -0.27 -1.62 -2.85
CA PRO A 145 -1.69 -1.26 -2.80
C PRO A 145 -2.58 -2.39 -2.31
N THR A 146 -2.16 -3.64 -2.55
CA THR A 146 -2.92 -4.83 -2.17
C THR A 146 -1.96 -5.93 -1.75
N ILE A 147 -2.15 -6.38 -0.51
CA ILE A 147 -1.60 -7.59 0.08
C ILE A 147 -2.64 -8.13 1.06
N TYR A 148 -2.47 -9.34 1.56
CA TYR A 148 -3.38 -9.94 2.54
C TYR A 148 -2.68 -10.06 3.87
N ALA A 149 -3.35 -9.74 4.99
CA ALA A 149 -2.76 -9.76 6.31
C ALA A 149 -3.70 -10.41 7.34
N SER A 150 -3.09 -11.11 8.28
CA SER A 150 -3.70 -11.63 9.50
C SER A 150 -2.59 -11.68 10.57
N ASP A 151 -2.09 -12.87 10.93
CA ASP A 151 -0.85 -13.13 11.69
C ASP A 151 0.44 -12.85 10.88
N GLN A 152 0.33 -12.88 9.55
CA GLN A 152 1.44 -12.62 8.62
C GLN A 152 0.94 -12.03 7.29
N TYR A 153 1.85 -11.40 6.54
CA TYR A 153 1.55 -10.89 5.20
C TYR A 153 1.63 -12.00 4.14
N ARG A 154 0.59 -12.08 3.29
CA ARG A 154 0.38 -13.12 2.27
C ARG A 154 0.06 -12.52 0.91
N ILE A 155 0.43 -13.24 -0.15
CA ILE A 155 0.29 -12.79 -1.55
C ILE A 155 -1.10 -13.06 -2.16
N ASN A 156 -1.91 -13.89 -1.50
CA ASN A 156 -3.24 -14.29 -1.93
C ASN A 156 -4.20 -14.26 -0.72
N GLY A 157 -5.50 -14.22 -1.02
CA GLY A 157 -6.57 -14.16 -0.01
C GLY A 157 -7.17 -15.51 0.35
N HIS A 158 -6.46 -16.61 0.07
CA HIS A 158 -6.96 -17.95 0.34
C HIS A 158 -7.02 -18.22 1.85
N LYS A 159 -7.98 -19.06 2.25
CA LYS A 159 -8.07 -19.53 3.63
C LYS A 159 -6.82 -20.33 3.97
N TYR A 160 -6.41 -20.25 5.23
CA TYR A 160 -5.31 -21.04 5.80
C TYR A 160 -5.64 -21.41 7.22
N GLN A 161 -4.99 -22.44 7.74
CA GLN A 161 -5.16 -22.86 9.12
C GLN A 161 -4.14 -22.15 10.01
N ASN A 162 -4.61 -21.60 11.11
CA ASN A 162 -3.83 -20.97 12.16
C ASN A 162 -4.42 -21.37 13.52
N TYR A 163 -3.60 -21.91 14.43
CA TYR A 163 -4.07 -22.48 15.71
C TYR A 163 -5.31 -23.39 15.55
N ASN A 164 -5.28 -24.30 14.58
CA ASN A 164 -6.38 -25.21 14.25
C ASN A 164 -7.70 -24.55 13.79
N MET A 165 -7.68 -23.25 13.46
CA MET A 165 -8.83 -22.55 12.90
C MET A 165 -8.57 -22.10 11.46
N TRP A 166 -9.56 -22.29 10.59
CA TRP A 166 -9.51 -21.75 9.23
C TRP A 166 -9.75 -20.24 9.23
N GLN A 167 -8.70 -19.49 8.91
CA GLN A 167 -8.73 -18.04 8.85
C GLN A 167 -8.67 -17.55 7.40
N LYS A 168 -9.40 -16.48 7.09
CA LYS A 168 -9.32 -15.77 5.80
C LYS A 168 -8.59 -14.44 6.02
N PRO A 169 -7.42 -14.21 5.38
CA PRO A 169 -6.66 -13.00 5.63
C PRO A 169 -7.37 -11.79 5.00
N LYS A 170 -7.29 -10.64 5.67
CA LYS A 170 -7.93 -9.40 5.23
C LYS A 170 -7.09 -8.71 4.17
N LYS A 171 -7.74 -8.14 3.15
CA LYS A 171 -7.07 -7.32 2.13
C LYS A 171 -6.64 -6.00 2.75
N VAL A 172 -5.36 -5.66 2.65
CA VAL A 172 -4.79 -4.43 3.21
C VAL A 172 -3.84 -3.75 2.23
N SER A 173 -3.48 -2.49 2.53
CA SER A 173 -2.43 -1.75 1.83
C SER A 173 -1.26 -1.47 2.76
N VAL A 174 -0.04 -1.66 2.25
CA VAL A 174 1.19 -1.31 2.94
C VAL A 174 1.71 0.00 2.37
N LYS A 175 1.77 1.04 3.21
CA LYS A 175 2.31 2.35 2.86
C LYS A 175 3.67 2.58 3.54
N LYS A 176 4.43 3.58 3.06
CA LYS A 176 5.70 4.03 3.64
C LYS A 176 6.80 2.95 3.69
N LEU A 177 6.84 2.09 2.67
CA LEU A 177 7.97 1.16 2.49
C LEU A 177 9.21 1.92 2.02
N GLN A 178 10.37 1.58 2.55
CA GLN A 178 11.65 2.21 2.20
C GLN A 178 12.67 1.13 1.82
N VAL A 179 13.55 1.44 0.87
CA VAL A 179 14.71 0.59 0.59
C VAL A 179 15.85 0.99 1.51
N MET A 180 16.48 0.00 2.13
CA MET A 180 17.65 0.18 2.98
C MET A 180 18.64 -0.96 2.77
N SER A 181 19.89 -0.77 3.20
CA SER A 181 20.86 -1.85 3.22
C SER A 181 20.54 -2.86 4.32
N LEU A 182 20.90 -4.11 4.09
CA LEU A 182 20.74 -5.18 5.08
C LEU A 182 21.53 -4.87 6.37
N ALA A 183 22.73 -4.30 6.24
CA ALA A 183 23.56 -3.87 7.36
C ALA A 183 22.84 -2.82 8.24
N LYS A 184 22.23 -1.80 7.61
CA LYS A 184 21.45 -0.78 8.33
C LYS A 184 20.21 -1.36 9.01
N LEU A 185 19.58 -2.37 8.41
CA LEU A 185 18.46 -3.06 9.07
C LEU A 185 18.92 -3.78 10.34
N LYS A 186 20.06 -4.48 10.29
CA LYS A 186 20.63 -5.22 11.43
C LYS A 186 21.00 -4.30 12.60
N SER A 187 21.44 -3.06 12.33
CA SER A 187 21.80 -2.11 13.38
C SER A 187 20.59 -1.52 14.13
N ILE A 188 19.36 -1.71 13.63
CA ILE A 188 18.14 -1.22 14.30
C ILE A 188 17.74 -2.23 15.38
N ARG A 189 18.10 -1.92 16.64
CA ARG A 189 17.67 -2.69 17.82
C ARG A 189 16.14 -2.71 17.93
N GLY A 190 15.57 -3.87 18.27
CA GLY A 190 14.17 -3.99 18.73
C GLY A 190 13.07 -4.29 17.70
N LEU A 191 13.37 -4.33 16.39
CA LEU A 191 12.38 -4.76 15.37
C LEU A 191 12.79 -6.03 14.63
N PHE A 192 14.10 -6.25 14.45
CA PHE A 192 14.62 -7.38 13.68
C PHE A 192 15.99 -7.89 14.18
N ALA A 193 16.34 -7.61 15.44
CA ALA A 193 17.72 -7.69 15.92
C ALA A 193 18.22 -9.10 16.31
N SER A 194 17.34 -10.08 16.52
CA SER A 194 17.73 -11.41 17.04
C SER A 194 17.42 -12.60 16.11
N ASP A 195 16.45 -12.49 15.19
CA ASP A 195 15.83 -13.71 14.61
C ASP A 195 16.14 -13.97 13.12
N TYR A 196 16.97 -13.14 12.48
CA TYR A 196 17.24 -13.29 11.05
C TYR A 196 18.53 -14.04 10.76
N LYS A 197 18.42 -15.36 10.63
CA LYS A 197 19.32 -16.14 9.77
C LYS A 197 18.96 -15.82 8.31
N PHE A 198 19.62 -14.80 7.75
CA PHE A 198 19.43 -14.37 6.36
C PHE A 198 20.02 -15.38 5.37
#